data_AF-A0A4R0RID4-F1
#
_entry.id   AF-A0A4R0RID4-F1
#
_cell.length_a   1.000
_cell.length_b   1.000
_cell.length_c   1.000
_cell.angle_alpha   90.00
_cell.angle_beta   90.00
_cell.angle_gamma   90.00
#
_symmetry.space_group_name_H-M   'P 1'
#
loop_
_entity.id
_entity.type
_entity.pdbx_description
1 polymer ?
#
loop_
_entity_poly.entity_id
_entity_poly.type
_entity_poly.pdbx_seq_one_letter_code
_entity_poly.pdbx_strand_id
1 'polypeptide(L)'
;MASQVGGDSKFPQPQGPQSGFKVALQYTGIPPSWLDKRPSLPSRNWLIFLSVTSSILAYYAYDRREGKRIREEYVEKVKHLADVPLHSLASTRQVTVYGSKWPDDDDHDRSLKYFRKYVKPIFVAAAVDYEMVTGRRHGDLANRIAEDIKARRRLEAGLDAPPYNPMNLPTLSVQEHRRRELEGGIVLVGRPTFKEFMAGMKRGWTESLEKVDKEEKLARELEEDARFDEPPELDATPANLGDTDDEPIPTPSKLPPSKGFSPFTAPHLRPSQPTPPPTSSTNHVDPAATVPPPAILPPHPPLLLVDFVNHIGITQIPLMIWEFFNERVKVRAGAEAAYKLVMNESRPFLAPPSSPFVDTGDDYTTSPAQPHASEIPADPETDLAFCKDTEAYYKSSATQAFTSTIDKARAAYYKELPGKLEIARALARGTREPTKEEKNYPPPTEVQLRAERLKKEMRWRSDVAGWDIIKPEQNVEWDERFRNVLRVFVTPAGSEGEEKTASS
;
A
#
# COMPACT_ATOMS: atom_id res chain seq x y z
N MET A 1 48.03 -71.37 49.40
CA MET A 1 47.63 -70.97 50.77
C MET A 1 47.42 -69.47 50.79
N ALA A 2 46.16 -69.02 50.79
CA ALA A 2 45.65 -67.80 51.41
C ALA A 2 44.14 -67.74 51.10
N SER A 3 43.37 -67.97 52.15
CA SER A 3 41.92 -67.94 52.23
C SER A 3 41.36 -66.53 52.09
N GLN A 4 40.22 -66.37 51.41
CA GLN A 4 39.17 -65.48 51.92
C GLN A 4 37.80 -65.94 51.43
N VAL A 5 37.12 -66.61 52.36
CA VAL A 5 35.67 -66.84 52.39
C VAL A 5 35.04 -65.53 52.85
N GLY A 6 34.01 -65.06 52.15
CA GLY A 6 33.26 -63.86 52.49
C GLY A 6 32.05 -63.68 51.58
N GLY A 7 31.07 -64.58 51.70
CA GLY A 7 29.78 -64.41 51.07
C GLY A 7 28.91 -63.47 51.89
N ASP A 8 28.75 -62.23 51.44
CA ASP A 8 27.77 -61.29 51.97
C ASP A 8 26.36 -61.66 51.49
N SER A 9 25.72 -62.62 52.16
CA SER A 9 24.27 -62.84 52.04
C SER A 9 23.52 -61.72 52.78
N LYS A 10 23.14 -60.67 52.05
CA LYS A 10 22.20 -59.66 52.56
C LYS A 10 20.81 -60.28 52.74
N PHE A 11 20.38 -60.44 53.99
CA PHE A 11 19.00 -60.79 54.33
C PHE A 11 18.03 -59.71 53.81
N PRO A 12 16.84 -60.07 53.28
CA PRO A 12 15.83 -59.08 52.92
C PRO A 12 15.30 -58.42 54.19
N GLN A 13 15.46 -57.10 54.31
CA GLN A 13 14.86 -56.36 55.42
C GLN A 13 13.32 -56.40 55.29
N PRO A 14 12.57 -56.57 56.40
CA PRO A 14 11.12 -56.55 56.38
C PRO A 14 10.62 -55.17 55.94
N GLN A 15 9.77 -55.14 54.91
CA GLN A 15 9.15 -53.91 54.43
C GLN A 15 8.19 -53.39 55.52
N GLY A 16 8.38 -52.16 55.97
CA GLY A 16 7.48 -51.51 56.93
C GLY A 16 6.04 -51.39 56.40
N PRO A 17 5.06 -51.15 57.28
CA PRO A 17 3.64 -51.11 56.90
C PRO A 17 3.38 -50.10 55.77
N GLN A 18 2.80 -50.58 54.67
CA GLN A 18 2.47 -49.75 53.51
C GLN A 18 1.40 -48.72 53.92
N SER A 19 1.61 -47.45 53.60
CA SER A 19 0.63 -46.40 53.89
C SER A 19 -0.69 -46.68 53.15
N GLY A 20 -1.83 -46.41 53.79
CA GLY A 20 -3.17 -46.72 53.22
C GLY A 20 -3.42 -46.10 51.83
N PHE A 21 -2.76 -45.00 51.51
CA PHE A 21 -2.79 -44.37 50.18
C PHE A 21 -2.13 -45.24 49.09
N LYS A 22 -1.04 -45.95 49.42
CA LYS A 22 -0.35 -46.86 48.48
C LYS A 22 -1.19 -48.08 48.15
N VAL A 23 -1.89 -48.63 49.14
CA VAL A 23 -2.79 -49.79 48.98
C VAL A 23 -3.97 -49.43 48.07
N ALA A 24 -4.51 -48.21 48.19
CA ALA A 24 -5.61 -47.73 47.34
C ALA A 24 -5.22 -47.53 45.87
N LEU A 25 -3.98 -47.08 45.60
CA LEU A 25 -3.49 -46.80 44.25
C LEU A 25 -2.82 -48.00 43.56
N GLN A 26 -2.55 -49.08 44.28
CA GLN A 26 -1.96 -50.29 43.68
C GLN A 26 -2.89 -50.96 42.65
N TYR A 27 -4.20 -50.74 42.77
CA TYR A 27 -5.22 -51.30 41.87
C TYR A 27 -5.58 -50.37 40.69
N THR A 28 -4.99 -49.18 40.59
CA THR A 28 -5.31 -48.20 39.53
C THR A 28 -4.44 -48.33 38.27
N GLY A 29 -3.62 -49.38 38.19
CA GLY A 29 -2.76 -49.67 37.02
C GLY A 29 -1.48 -48.83 36.96
N ILE A 30 -1.23 -47.98 37.96
CA ILE A 30 0.02 -47.22 38.09
C ILE A 30 1.10 -48.16 38.65
N PRO A 31 2.24 -48.33 37.97
CA PRO A 31 3.29 -49.23 38.45
C PRO A 31 3.78 -48.80 39.84
N PRO A 32 3.97 -49.74 40.79
CA PRO A 32 4.34 -49.42 42.18
C PRO A 32 5.68 -48.67 42.27
N SER A 33 6.57 -48.86 41.28
CA SER A 33 7.82 -48.11 41.13
C SER A 33 7.63 -46.60 40.94
N TRP A 34 6.47 -46.17 40.45
CA TRP A 34 6.12 -44.75 40.30
C TRP A 34 5.57 -44.16 41.61
N LEU A 35 4.87 -44.98 42.41
CA LEU A 35 4.35 -44.61 43.73
C LEU A 35 5.45 -44.50 44.80
N ASP A 36 6.53 -45.28 44.65
CA ASP A 36 7.70 -45.22 45.53
C ASP A 36 8.73 -44.14 45.13
N LYS A 37 8.63 -43.62 43.89
CA LYS A 37 9.53 -42.60 43.39
C LYS A 37 9.17 -41.24 44.00
N ARG A 38 9.85 -40.88 45.09
CA ARG A 38 9.81 -39.50 45.60
C ARG A 38 10.31 -38.55 44.50
N PRO A 39 9.50 -37.59 44.02
CA PRO A 39 9.98 -36.64 43.03
C PRO A 39 11.10 -35.81 43.67
N SER A 40 12.34 -36.03 43.24
CA SER A 40 13.45 -35.14 43.60
C SER A 40 13.17 -33.79 42.96
N LEU A 41 13.35 -32.71 43.73
CA LEU A 41 13.28 -31.37 43.18
C LEU A 41 14.26 -31.27 41.99
N PRO A 42 13.87 -30.66 40.87
CA PRO A 42 14.78 -30.43 39.77
C PRO A 42 16.01 -29.65 40.28
N SER A 43 17.16 -29.83 39.63
CA SER A 43 18.36 -29.06 39.99
C SER A 43 18.10 -27.55 39.85
N ARG A 44 18.92 -26.71 40.52
CA ARG A 44 18.76 -25.24 40.48
C ARG A 44 18.63 -24.69 39.06
N ASN A 45 19.50 -25.13 38.15
CA ASN A 45 19.47 -24.68 36.75
C ASN A 45 18.19 -25.12 36.03
N TRP A 46 17.69 -26.32 36.36
CA TRP A 46 16.44 -26.83 35.81
C TRP A 46 15.21 -26.08 36.36
N LEU A 47 15.20 -25.74 37.63
CA LEU A 47 14.17 -24.89 38.23
C LEU A 47 14.15 -23.49 37.61
N ILE A 48 15.32 -22.88 37.40
CA ILE A 48 15.43 -21.58 36.71
C ILE A 48 14.92 -21.70 35.27
N PHE A 49 15.33 -22.76 34.55
CA PHE A 49 14.87 -22.99 33.18
C PHE A 49 13.36 -23.16 33.11
N LEU A 50 12.77 -24.01 33.96
CA LEU A 50 11.33 -24.22 34.01
C LEU A 50 10.57 -22.96 34.43
N SER A 51 11.05 -22.22 35.43
CA SER A 51 10.36 -21.03 35.90
C SER A 51 10.33 -19.95 34.82
N VAL A 52 11.45 -19.71 34.14
CA VAL A 52 11.53 -18.72 33.05
C VAL A 52 10.66 -19.15 31.86
N THR A 53 10.80 -20.39 31.40
CA THR A 53 10.04 -20.88 30.23
C THR A 53 8.54 -20.96 30.50
N SER A 54 8.12 -21.45 31.67
CA SER A 54 6.71 -21.48 32.06
C SER A 54 6.13 -20.08 32.23
N SER A 55 6.90 -19.13 32.78
CA SER A 55 6.45 -17.73 32.88
C SER A 55 6.24 -17.10 31.51
N ILE A 56 7.18 -17.26 30.58
CA ILE A 56 7.06 -16.74 29.20
C ILE A 56 5.84 -17.35 28.50
N LEU A 57 5.66 -18.67 28.62
CA LEU A 57 4.51 -19.36 28.03
C LEU A 57 3.19 -18.92 28.67
N ALA A 58 3.16 -18.72 29.98
CA ALA A 58 1.98 -18.24 30.70
C ALA A 58 1.61 -16.81 30.27
N TYR A 59 2.58 -15.91 30.13
CA TYR A 59 2.35 -14.56 29.60
C TYR A 59 1.79 -14.59 28.19
N TYR A 60 2.37 -15.40 27.30
CA TYR A 60 1.86 -15.56 25.94
C TYR A 60 0.41 -16.10 25.95
N ALA A 61 0.15 -17.18 26.68
CA ALA A 61 -1.18 -17.78 26.74
C ALA A 61 -2.23 -16.84 27.35
N TYR A 62 -1.85 -16.08 28.38
CA TYR A 62 -2.68 -15.06 29.01
C TYR A 62 -3.06 -13.96 28.01
N ASP A 63 -2.08 -13.38 27.30
CA ASP A 63 -2.34 -12.33 26.32
C ASP A 63 -3.26 -12.80 25.19
N ARG A 64 -3.10 -14.04 24.72
CA ARG A 64 -4.00 -14.62 23.69
C ARG A 64 -5.40 -14.88 24.21
N ARG A 65 -5.54 -15.28 25.47
CA ARG A 65 -6.85 -15.49 26.10
C ARG A 65 -7.58 -14.17 26.28
N GLU A 66 -6.90 -13.15 26.80
CA GLU A 66 -7.48 -11.81 26.97
C GLU A 66 -7.82 -11.16 25.63
N GLY A 67 -6.96 -11.31 24.60
CA GLY A 67 -7.29 -10.84 23.25
C GLY A 67 -8.55 -11.51 22.67
N LYS A 68 -8.76 -12.81 22.91
CA LYS A 68 -10.00 -13.48 22.50
C LYS A 68 -11.21 -12.97 23.28
N ARG A 69 -11.08 -12.82 24.59
CA ARG A 69 -12.14 -12.29 25.46
C ARG A 69 -12.61 -10.90 25.02
N ILE A 70 -11.66 -9.98 24.79
CA ILE A 70 -11.96 -8.61 24.32
C ILE A 70 -12.68 -8.67 22.97
N ARG A 71 -12.21 -9.50 22.04
CA ARG A 71 -12.86 -9.65 20.74
C ARG A 71 -14.30 -10.15 20.89
N GLU A 72 -14.51 -11.19 21.70
CA GLU A 72 -15.83 -11.77 21.96
C GLU A 72 -16.78 -10.73 22.57
N GLU A 73 -16.30 -9.93 23.53
CA GLU A 73 -17.07 -8.83 24.12
C GLU A 73 -17.57 -7.83 23.06
N TYR A 74 -16.69 -7.35 22.18
CA TYR A 74 -17.09 -6.43 21.12
C TYR A 74 -17.97 -7.08 20.04
N VAL A 75 -17.75 -8.36 19.74
CA VAL A 75 -18.62 -9.13 18.84
C VAL A 75 -20.03 -9.22 19.41
N GLU A 76 -20.18 -9.53 20.70
CA GLU A 76 -21.48 -9.58 21.37
C GLU A 76 -22.19 -8.22 21.35
N LYS A 77 -21.44 -7.13 21.54
CA LYS A 77 -21.97 -5.76 21.45
C LYS A 77 -22.55 -5.44 20.08
N VAL A 78 -21.95 -5.91 18.98
CA VAL A 78 -22.40 -5.54 17.61
C VAL A 78 -23.30 -6.57 16.95
N LYS A 79 -23.33 -7.81 17.44
CA LYS A 79 -24.01 -8.95 16.80
C LYS A 79 -25.49 -8.67 16.51
N HIS A 80 -26.17 -7.96 17.40
CA HIS A 80 -27.59 -7.63 17.25
C HIS A 80 -27.91 -6.82 15.98
N LEU A 81 -26.93 -6.08 15.45
CA LEU A 81 -27.11 -5.29 14.22
C LEU A 81 -27.16 -6.16 12.96
N ALA A 82 -26.51 -7.33 12.98
CA ALA A 82 -26.54 -8.26 11.86
C ALA A 82 -27.89 -8.97 11.69
N ASP A 83 -28.68 -9.07 12.78
CA ASP A 83 -29.98 -9.74 12.78
C ASP A 83 -31.12 -8.82 12.25
N VAL A 84 -30.82 -7.55 11.95
CA VAL A 84 -31.82 -6.59 11.43
C VAL A 84 -32.22 -6.98 10.00
N PRO A 85 -33.50 -7.26 9.74
CA PRO A 85 -33.93 -7.70 8.41
C PRO A 85 -33.80 -6.57 7.40
N LEU A 86 -33.15 -6.87 6.27
CA LEU A 86 -32.98 -5.97 5.14
C LEU A 86 -33.99 -6.31 4.03
N HIS A 87 -34.49 -5.29 3.33
CA HIS A 87 -35.36 -5.51 2.17
C HIS A 87 -34.60 -6.18 1.03
N SER A 88 -35.24 -7.08 0.26
CA SER A 88 -34.56 -7.91 -0.75
C SER A 88 -33.85 -7.13 -1.87
N LEU A 89 -34.30 -5.91 -2.16
CA LEU A 89 -33.67 -5.00 -3.14
C LEU A 89 -32.74 -3.97 -2.49
N ALA A 90 -32.73 -3.88 -1.15
CA ALA A 90 -31.82 -3.00 -0.44
C ALA A 90 -30.44 -3.67 -0.35
N SER A 91 -29.40 -2.87 -0.57
CA SER A 91 -28.03 -3.26 -0.26
C SER A 91 -27.65 -2.67 1.08
N THR A 92 -26.80 -3.39 1.78
CA THR A 92 -26.04 -2.98 2.96
C THR A 92 -25.17 -1.76 2.66
N ARG A 93 -24.82 -1.02 3.72
CA ARG A 93 -23.80 0.04 3.64
C ARG A 93 -22.44 -0.58 3.33
N GLN A 94 -21.70 0.03 2.39
CA GLN A 94 -20.37 -0.43 2.00
C GLN A 94 -19.30 0.49 2.57
N VAL A 95 -18.26 -0.11 3.15
CA VAL A 95 -17.12 0.59 3.74
C VAL A 95 -15.88 0.38 2.88
N THR A 96 -15.17 1.45 2.51
CA THR A 96 -13.92 1.32 1.76
C THR A 96 -12.73 1.42 2.70
N VAL A 97 -11.90 0.38 2.73
CA VAL A 97 -10.71 0.27 3.58
C VAL A 97 -9.48 0.53 2.73
N TYR A 98 -8.81 1.64 2.98
CA TYR A 98 -7.54 1.96 2.35
C TYR A 98 -6.37 1.52 3.24
N GLY A 99 -5.35 0.96 2.60
CA GLY A 99 -4.06 0.68 3.21
C GLY A 99 -2.93 0.92 2.23
N SER A 100 -1.95 1.72 2.62
CA SER A 100 -0.71 1.89 1.86
C SER A 100 0.45 1.10 2.49
N LYS A 101 1.54 1.04 1.73
CA LYS A 101 2.79 0.40 2.11
C LYS A 101 3.48 1.20 3.23
N TRP A 102 3.91 0.50 4.28
CA TRP A 102 4.74 1.10 5.33
C TRP A 102 6.15 1.41 4.79
N PRO A 103 6.76 2.56 5.14
CA PRO A 103 8.11 2.90 4.69
C PRO A 103 9.14 1.82 5.02
N ASP A 104 10.00 1.47 4.06
CA ASP A 104 11.06 0.44 4.18
C ASP A 104 10.57 -1.01 4.40
N ASP A 105 9.26 -1.27 4.43
CA ASP A 105 8.75 -2.64 4.42
C ASP A 105 8.82 -3.23 3.01
N ASP A 106 9.01 -4.53 2.86
CA ASP A 106 8.85 -5.23 1.58
C ASP A 106 7.36 -5.53 1.31
N ASP A 107 6.61 -5.85 2.38
CA ASP A 107 5.20 -6.20 2.32
C ASP A 107 4.30 -4.95 2.21
N HIS A 108 3.74 -4.68 1.04
CA HIS A 108 2.78 -3.58 0.83
C HIS A 108 1.44 -3.79 1.57
N ASP A 109 1.05 -5.05 1.76
CA ASP A 109 -0.24 -5.43 2.37
C ASP A 109 -0.21 -5.46 3.91
N ARG A 110 0.87 -5.02 4.56
CA ARG A 110 1.03 -5.12 6.02
C ARG A 110 -0.07 -4.38 6.81
N SER A 111 -0.45 -3.20 6.35
CA SER A 111 -1.56 -2.41 6.89
C SER A 111 -2.90 -3.16 6.79
N LEU A 112 -3.17 -3.81 5.66
CA LEU A 112 -4.39 -4.60 5.48
C LEU A 112 -4.38 -5.93 6.23
N LYS A 113 -3.19 -6.55 6.43
CA LYS A 113 -3.05 -7.70 7.34
C LYS A 113 -3.42 -7.30 8.77
N TYR A 114 -3.06 -6.09 9.21
CA TYR A 114 -3.48 -5.54 10.50
C TYR A 114 -5.01 -5.39 10.58
N PHE A 115 -5.62 -4.77 9.58
CA PHE A 115 -7.09 -4.66 9.48
C PHE A 115 -7.79 -6.03 9.55
N ARG A 116 -7.33 -7.01 8.76
CA ARG A 116 -7.91 -8.38 8.72
C ARG A 116 -7.83 -9.08 10.08
N LYS A 117 -6.82 -8.77 10.88
CA LYS A 117 -6.57 -9.43 12.17
C LYS A 117 -7.38 -8.80 13.32
N TYR A 118 -7.49 -7.48 13.36
CA TYR A 118 -8.04 -6.77 14.52
C TYR A 118 -9.41 -6.13 14.28
N VAL A 119 -9.68 -5.58 13.09
CA VAL A 119 -10.90 -4.81 12.79
C VAL A 119 -11.95 -5.70 12.11
N LYS A 120 -11.54 -6.47 11.10
CA LYS A 120 -12.42 -7.33 10.29
C LYS A 120 -13.35 -8.23 11.11
N PRO A 121 -12.93 -8.91 12.20
CA PRO A 121 -13.83 -9.78 12.95
C PRO A 121 -15.09 -9.06 13.46
N ILE A 122 -14.98 -7.78 13.81
CA ILE A 122 -16.10 -6.99 14.32
C ILE A 122 -17.01 -6.55 13.17
N PHE A 123 -16.45 -6.18 12.01
CA PHE A 123 -17.25 -5.86 10.81
C PHE A 123 -18.05 -7.07 10.33
N VAL A 124 -17.43 -8.25 10.33
CA VAL A 124 -18.11 -9.50 9.97
C VAL A 124 -19.23 -9.82 10.95
N ALA A 125 -19.01 -9.63 12.26
CA ALA A 125 -20.05 -9.82 13.27
C ALA A 125 -21.22 -8.84 13.14
N ALA A 126 -20.96 -7.62 12.65
CA ALA A 126 -21.97 -6.59 12.42
C ALA A 126 -22.61 -6.66 11.01
N ALA A 127 -22.26 -7.66 10.18
CA ALA A 127 -22.68 -7.77 8.79
C ALA A 127 -22.42 -6.50 7.93
N VAL A 128 -21.29 -5.83 8.17
CA VAL A 128 -20.86 -4.66 7.40
C VAL A 128 -20.03 -5.09 6.20
N ASP A 129 -20.47 -4.72 5.01
CA ASP A 129 -19.71 -4.98 3.79
C ASP A 129 -18.54 -4.01 3.66
N TYR A 130 -17.40 -4.55 3.25
CA TYR A 130 -16.18 -3.76 3.10
C TYR A 130 -15.41 -4.13 1.83
N GLU A 131 -14.83 -3.13 1.18
CA GLU A 131 -13.90 -3.28 0.07
C GLU A 131 -12.50 -2.86 0.53
N MET A 132 -11.48 -3.66 0.25
CA MET A 132 -10.10 -3.34 0.61
C MET A 132 -9.34 -2.86 -0.62
N VAL A 133 -8.77 -1.66 -0.55
CA VAL A 133 -7.93 -1.06 -1.58
C VAL A 133 -6.51 -0.93 -1.06
N THR A 134 -5.55 -1.48 -1.81
CA THR A 134 -4.14 -1.59 -1.41
C THR A 134 -3.25 -0.76 -2.33
N GLY A 135 -2.36 0.05 -1.75
CA GLY A 135 -1.32 0.78 -2.47
C GLY A 135 -0.02 -0.04 -2.50
N ARG A 136 0.44 -0.43 -3.70
CA ARG A 136 1.63 -1.29 -3.84
C ARG A 136 2.93 -0.52 -3.57
N ARG A 137 3.00 0.71 -4.05
CA ARG A 137 4.11 1.65 -3.86
C ARG A 137 3.63 2.90 -3.15
N HIS A 138 4.58 3.71 -2.71
CA HIS A 138 4.30 5.02 -2.15
C HIS A 138 3.71 5.92 -3.24
N GLY A 139 2.63 6.62 -2.92
CA GLY A 139 1.92 7.52 -3.84
C GLY A 139 0.92 6.83 -4.77
N ASP A 140 0.90 5.49 -4.87
CA ASP A 140 -0.08 4.76 -5.68
C ASP A 140 -1.51 5.03 -5.18
N LEU A 141 -1.71 5.08 -3.86
CA LEU A 141 -3.03 5.32 -3.29
C LEU A 141 -3.47 6.77 -3.53
N ALA A 142 -2.57 7.74 -3.39
CA ALA A 142 -2.84 9.14 -3.69
C ALA A 142 -3.27 9.33 -5.15
N ASN A 143 -2.56 8.69 -6.10
CA ASN A 143 -2.89 8.74 -7.52
C ASN A 143 -4.25 8.11 -7.81
N ARG A 144 -4.52 6.92 -7.25
CA ARG A 144 -5.81 6.23 -7.42
C ARG A 144 -6.97 7.09 -6.91
N ILE A 145 -6.84 7.69 -5.73
CA ILE A 145 -7.90 8.54 -5.17
C ILE A 145 -8.12 9.78 -6.03
N ALA A 146 -7.04 10.42 -6.48
CA ALA A 146 -7.14 11.58 -7.36
C ALA A 146 -7.85 11.21 -8.68
N GLU A 147 -7.50 10.07 -9.27
CA GLU A 147 -8.11 9.57 -10.50
C GLU A 147 -9.58 9.16 -10.30
N ASP A 148 -9.93 8.51 -9.19
CA ASP A 148 -11.31 8.16 -8.82
C ASP A 148 -12.19 9.41 -8.64
N ILE A 149 -11.65 10.46 -7.98
CA ILE A 149 -12.35 11.74 -7.82
C ILE A 149 -12.53 12.43 -9.17
N LYS A 150 -11.48 12.48 -10.01
CA LYS A 150 -11.56 13.09 -11.34
C LYS A 150 -12.54 12.34 -12.24
N ALA A 151 -12.52 11.01 -12.24
CA ALA A 151 -13.46 10.18 -12.98
C ALA A 151 -14.90 10.49 -12.57
N ARG A 152 -15.16 10.57 -11.26
CA ARG A 152 -16.48 10.97 -10.73
C ARG A 152 -16.89 12.37 -11.22
N ARG A 153 -16.00 13.36 -11.09
CA ARG A 153 -16.26 14.74 -11.54
C ARG A 153 -16.52 14.83 -13.04
N ARG A 154 -15.83 14.01 -13.86
CA ARG A 154 -16.06 13.94 -15.32
C ARG A 154 -17.43 13.34 -15.66
N LEU A 155 -17.85 12.31 -14.93
CA LEU A 155 -19.19 11.73 -15.06
C LEU A 155 -20.28 12.74 -14.65
N GLU A 156 -20.11 13.44 -13.53
CA GLU A 156 -21.05 14.48 -13.07
C GLU A 156 -21.12 15.68 -14.03
N ALA A 157 -20.01 16.03 -14.67
CA ALA A 157 -19.95 17.05 -15.72
C ALA A 157 -20.50 16.57 -17.08
N GLY A 158 -20.87 15.30 -17.23
CA GLY A 158 -21.37 14.72 -18.47
C GLY A 158 -20.32 14.59 -19.59
N LEU A 159 -19.03 14.65 -19.24
CA LEU A 159 -17.93 14.53 -20.20
C LEU A 159 -17.66 13.08 -20.60
N ASP A 160 -17.84 12.16 -19.66
CA ASP A 160 -17.68 10.72 -19.86
C ASP A 160 -19.04 10.01 -19.70
N ALA A 161 -19.24 8.93 -20.46
CA ALA A 161 -20.41 8.07 -20.29
C ALA A 161 -20.22 7.14 -19.08
N PRO A 162 -21.29 6.83 -18.32
CA PRO A 162 -21.20 5.85 -17.24
C PRO A 162 -20.73 4.50 -17.78
N PRO A 163 -19.90 3.75 -17.03
CA PRO A 163 -19.39 2.47 -17.48
C PRO A 163 -20.54 1.51 -17.81
N TYR A 164 -20.55 0.99 -19.04
CA TYR A 164 -21.55 0.02 -19.48
C TYR A 164 -21.36 -1.29 -18.71
N ASN A 165 -22.28 -1.60 -17.79
CA ASN A 165 -22.28 -2.85 -17.04
C ASN A 165 -23.38 -3.78 -17.61
N PRO A 166 -23.04 -4.87 -18.32
CA PRO A 166 -24.01 -5.73 -18.99
C PRO A 166 -24.88 -6.57 -18.03
N MET A 167 -24.62 -6.50 -16.72
CA MET A 167 -25.29 -7.28 -15.67
C MET A 167 -26.24 -6.42 -14.80
N ASN A 168 -26.66 -5.25 -15.27
CA ASN A 168 -27.59 -4.41 -14.52
C ASN A 168 -28.99 -5.05 -14.51
N LEU A 169 -29.30 -5.77 -13.43
CA LEU A 169 -30.64 -5.79 -12.80
C LEU A 169 -31.14 -4.33 -12.64
N PRO A 170 -32.41 -4.04 -12.29
CA PRO A 170 -32.86 -2.65 -12.12
C PRO A 170 -32.16 -2.02 -10.91
N THR A 171 -30.93 -1.57 -11.13
CA THR A 171 -29.97 -1.10 -10.15
C THR A 171 -30.29 0.36 -9.92
N LEU A 172 -30.71 0.65 -8.69
CA LEU A 172 -30.65 1.91 -7.95
C LEU A 172 -30.20 3.15 -8.77
N SER A 173 -30.96 4.24 -8.66
CA SER A 173 -30.58 5.51 -9.28
C SER A 173 -29.18 5.97 -8.83
N VAL A 174 -28.48 6.74 -9.66
CA VAL A 174 -27.15 7.33 -9.32
C VAL A 174 -27.20 8.08 -7.98
N GLN A 175 -28.33 8.74 -7.70
CA GLN A 175 -28.56 9.44 -6.43
C GLN A 175 -28.64 8.49 -5.23
N GLU A 176 -29.27 7.33 -5.42
CA GLU A 176 -29.39 6.31 -4.37
C GLU A 176 -28.04 5.65 -4.09
N HIS A 177 -27.26 5.36 -5.14
CA HIS A 177 -25.86 4.95 -4.98
C HIS A 177 -25.07 5.99 -4.20
N ARG A 178 -25.23 7.28 -4.54
CA ARG A 178 -24.54 8.36 -3.83
C ARG A 178 -24.93 8.44 -2.37
N ARG A 179 -26.22 8.31 -2.05
CA ARG A 179 -26.70 8.30 -0.67
C ARG A 179 -26.07 7.17 0.13
N ARG A 180 -25.97 5.97 -0.45
CA ARG A 180 -25.35 4.81 0.22
C ARG A 180 -23.84 4.94 0.38
N GLU A 181 -23.14 5.53 -0.59
CA GLU A 181 -21.73 5.87 -0.43
C GLU A 181 -21.51 6.81 0.75
N LEU A 182 -22.40 7.79 0.95
CA LEU A 182 -22.33 8.76 2.04
C LEU A 182 -22.69 8.16 3.41
N GLU A 183 -23.64 7.23 3.45
CA GLU A 183 -23.99 6.44 4.65
C GLU A 183 -22.93 5.39 4.99
N GLY A 184 -22.10 5.04 4.00
CA GLY A 184 -20.90 4.23 4.18
C GLY A 184 -19.82 4.95 4.98
N GLY A 185 -18.63 4.35 4.99
CA GLY A 185 -17.49 4.90 5.69
C GLY A 185 -16.20 4.62 4.95
N ILE A 186 -15.19 5.45 5.21
CA ILE A 186 -13.83 5.21 4.71
C ILE A 186 -12.92 4.90 5.89
N VAL A 187 -12.23 3.77 5.84
CA VAL A 187 -11.28 3.34 6.87
C VAL A 187 -9.87 3.58 6.37
N LEU A 188 -9.10 4.38 7.10
CA LEU A 188 -7.71 4.69 6.81
C LEU A 188 -6.82 4.00 7.83
N VAL A 189 -5.97 3.08 7.37
CA VAL A 189 -5.10 2.29 8.24
C VAL A 189 -3.68 2.88 8.26
N GLY A 190 -3.36 3.60 9.33
CA GLY A 190 -2.04 4.16 9.60
C GLY A 190 -1.74 5.51 8.96
N ARG A 191 -0.66 6.14 9.45
CA ARG A 191 -0.19 7.47 9.04
C ARG A 191 0.14 7.59 7.54
N PRO A 192 0.87 6.65 6.90
CA PRO A 192 1.17 6.76 5.47
C PRO A 192 -0.09 6.79 4.61
N THR A 193 -1.08 5.95 4.94
CA THR A 193 -2.37 5.91 4.24
C THR A 193 -3.10 7.23 4.37
N PHE A 194 -3.10 7.82 5.56
CA PHE A 194 -3.74 9.12 5.80
C PHE A 194 -3.09 10.25 4.99
N LYS A 195 -1.75 10.32 4.96
CA LYS A 195 -1.01 11.30 4.14
C LYS A 195 -1.33 11.16 2.65
N GLU A 196 -1.29 9.95 2.12
CA GLU A 196 -1.62 9.69 0.71
C GLU A 196 -3.08 9.98 0.38
N PHE A 197 -4.01 9.64 1.29
CA PHE A 197 -5.43 9.92 1.13
C PHE A 197 -5.71 11.43 1.01
N MET A 198 -5.15 12.23 1.92
CA MET A 198 -5.36 13.68 1.93
C MET A 198 -4.70 14.36 0.72
N ALA A 199 -3.48 13.94 0.35
CA ALA A 199 -2.81 14.41 -0.87
C ALA A 199 -3.60 14.06 -2.14
N GLY A 200 -4.09 12.82 -2.23
CA GLY A 200 -4.93 12.36 -3.35
C GLY A 200 -6.25 13.11 -3.43
N MET A 201 -6.89 13.38 -2.29
CA MET A 201 -8.11 14.17 -2.22
C MET A 201 -7.88 15.60 -2.70
N LYS A 202 -6.83 16.27 -2.20
CA LYS A 202 -6.46 17.62 -2.63
C LYS A 202 -6.25 17.66 -4.14
N ARG A 203 -5.38 16.80 -4.67
CA ARG A 203 -5.12 16.70 -6.12
C ARG A 203 -6.36 16.42 -6.95
N GLY A 204 -7.22 15.50 -6.50
CA GLY A 204 -8.47 15.16 -7.19
C GLY A 204 -9.43 16.34 -7.35
N TRP A 205 -9.48 17.23 -6.36
CA TRP A 205 -10.37 18.40 -6.38
C TRP A 205 -9.74 19.68 -6.96
N THR A 206 -8.42 19.84 -6.85
CA THR A 206 -7.71 21.04 -7.32
C THR A 206 -7.20 20.92 -8.76
N GLU A 207 -6.77 19.73 -9.20
CA GLU A 207 -6.24 19.53 -10.54
C GLU A 207 -7.35 19.54 -11.61
N SER A 208 -6.93 19.78 -12.86
CA SER A 208 -7.81 19.77 -14.02
C SER A 208 -8.37 18.37 -14.29
N LEU A 209 -9.53 18.34 -14.94
CA LEU A 209 -10.21 17.11 -15.36
C LEU A 209 -9.66 16.56 -16.69
N GLU A 210 -8.65 17.18 -17.29
CA GLU A 210 -8.01 16.73 -18.54
C GLU A 210 -7.51 15.29 -18.41
N LYS A 211 -7.77 14.45 -19.44
CA LYS A 211 -7.32 13.06 -19.43
C LYS A 211 -5.87 13.02 -19.89
N VAL A 212 -4.98 13.27 -18.95
CA VAL A 212 -3.55 13.29 -19.19
C VAL A 212 -2.99 11.87 -19.12
N ASP A 213 -2.51 11.35 -20.25
CA ASP A 213 -1.67 10.17 -20.24
C ASP A 213 -0.26 10.54 -19.78
N LYS A 214 0.08 10.14 -18.54
CA LYS A 214 1.38 10.42 -17.91
C LYS A 214 2.51 9.71 -18.67
N GLU A 215 2.25 8.56 -19.30
CA GLU A 215 3.24 7.83 -20.09
C GLU A 215 3.57 8.57 -21.37
N GLU A 216 2.55 9.07 -22.08
CA GLU A 216 2.74 9.83 -23.33
C GLU A 216 3.48 11.14 -23.08
N LYS A 217 3.11 11.89 -22.04
CA LYS A 217 3.82 13.13 -21.68
C LYS A 217 5.30 12.85 -21.35
N LEU A 218 5.56 11.80 -20.57
CA LEU A 218 6.93 11.43 -20.24
C LEU A 218 7.70 10.93 -21.48
N ALA A 219 7.06 10.18 -22.37
CA ALA A 219 7.69 9.71 -23.60
C ALA A 219 8.14 10.89 -24.46
N ARG A 220 7.28 11.90 -24.63
CA ARG A 220 7.61 13.14 -25.35
C ARG A 220 8.78 13.89 -24.74
N GLU A 221 8.80 14.04 -23.41
CA GLU A 221 9.94 14.65 -22.70
C GLU A 221 11.25 13.87 -22.91
N LEU A 222 11.19 12.53 -22.94
CA LEU A 222 12.37 11.68 -23.07
C LEU A 222 12.89 11.60 -24.52
N GLU A 223 12.03 11.82 -25.50
CA GLU A 223 12.38 11.98 -26.92
C GLU A 223 13.16 13.28 -27.15
N GLU A 224 12.82 14.35 -26.43
CA GLU A 224 13.49 15.65 -26.52
C GLU A 224 14.90 15.68 -25.89
N ASP A 225 15.25 14.73 -25.03
CA ASP A 225 16.53 14.69 -24.27
C ASP A 225 17.75 14.20 -25.11
N ALA A 226 17.59 13.92 -26.41
CA ALA A 226 18.65 13.55 -27.37
C ALA A 226 19.58 12.37 -26.98
N ARG A 227 19.35 11.67 -25.85
CA ARG A 227 20.23 10.60 -25.36
C ARG A 227 20.25 9.33 -26.22
N PHE A 228 19.25 9.18 -27.09
CA PHE A 228 19.15 8.09 -28.05
C PHE A 228 19.52 8.54 -29.46
N ASP A 229 19.94 9.79 -29.64
CA ASP A 229 20.42 10.26 -30.92
C ASP A 229 21.78 9.64 -31.20
N GLU A 230 22.09 9.50 -32.47
CA GLU A 230 23.38 9.00 -32.88
C GLU A 230 24.37 10.17 -32.93
N PRO A 231 25.57 10.04 -32.34
CA PRO A 231 26.60 11.04 -32.56
C PRO A 231 26.83 11.16 -34.07
N PRO A 232 26.90 12.40 -34.62
CA PRO A 232 27.19 12.58 -36.04
C PRO A 232 28.50 11.84 -36.36
N GLU A 233 28.45 10.93 -37.33
CA GLU A 233 29.64 10.22 -37.78
C GLU A 233 30.68 11.26 -38.25
N LEU A 234 31.78 11.38 -37.50
CA LEU A 234 32.96 12.07 -37.98
C LEU A 234 33.56 11.23 -39.11
N ASP A 235 33.40 11.74 -40.33
CA ASP A 235 34.13 11.40 -41.55
C ASP A 235 34.07 9.95 -42.05
N ALA A 236 33.01 9.63 -42.80
CA ALA A 236 33.19 8.77 -43.97
C ALA A 236 34.05 9.53 -44.99
N THR A 237 35.36 9.33 -44.93
CA THR A 237 36.28 9.68 -46.02
C THR A 237 35.71 9.11 -47.34
N PRO A 238 35.55 9.92 -48.41
CA PRO A 238 35.11 9.41 -49.69
C PRO A 238 36.23 8.51 -50.22
N ALA A 239 35.99 7.21 -50.26
CA ALA A 239 36.83 6.27 -50.97
C ALA A 239 36.84 6.68 -52.45
N ASN A 240 38.00 7.18 -52.87
CA ASN A 240 38.38 7.51 -54.22
C ASN A 240 38.22 6.25 -55.09
N LEU A 241 37.10 6.14 -55.82
CA LEU A 241 36.91 5.17 -56.89
C LEU A 241 37.15 5.91 -58.20
N GLY A 242 38.22 5.49 -58.87
CA GLY A 242 38.70 6.06 -60.11
C GLY A 242 37.67 6.03 -61.23
N ASP A 243 37.56 7.21 -61.85
CA ASP A 243 37.39 7.50 -63.27
C ASP A 243 37.46 6.29 -64.23
N THR A 244 36.36 6.05 -64.95
CA THR A 244 36.34 5.82 -66.41
C THR A 244 34.94 6.14 -66.96
N ASP A 245 34.95 6.97 -68.01
CA ASP A 245 33.83 7.48 -68.80
C ASP A 245 32.90 6.39 -69.39
N ASP A 246 31.59 6.68 -69.44
CA ASP A 246 30.81 6.80 -70.71
C ASP A 246 29.29 7.01 -70.48
N GLU A 247 28.83 8.20 -70.89
CA GLU A 247 27.51 8.63 -71.39
C GLU A 247 26.18 8.58 -70.56
N PRO A 248 25.22 9.51 -70.84
CA PRO A 248 24.15 9.89 -69.92
C PRO A 248 22.73 9.56 -70.41
N ILE A 249 21.83 9.07 -69.53
CA ILE A 249 20.37 9.19 -69.73
C ILE A 249 19.65 9.43 -68.39
N PRO A 250 18.79 10.46 -68.28
CA PRO A 250 18.07 10.81 -67.07
C PRO A 250 16.67 10.16 -67.03
N THR A 251 16.22 9.67 -65.87
CA THR A 251 14.80 9.74 -65.46
C THR A 251 14.64 9.49 -63.95
N PRO A 252 13.85 10.32 -63.24
CA PRO A 252 13.50 10.07 -61.84
C PRO A 252 12.19 9.26 -61.76
N SER A 253 12.25 8.01 -61.31
CA SER A 253 11.07 7.22 -60.97
C SER A 253 10.92 7.11 -59.46
N LYS A 254 9.89 7.79 -58.95
CA LYS A 254 9.45 7.84 -57.57
C LYS A 254 8.49 6.67 -57.33
N LEU A 255 8.96 5.59 -56.71
CA LEU A 255 8.10 4.53 -56.18
C LEU A 255 7.81 4.79 -54.68
N PRO A 256 6.55 4.74 -54.22
CA PRO A 256 6.23 4.72 -52.80
C PRO A 256 6.50 3.31 -52.21
N PRO A 257 6.82 3.19 -50.90
CA PRO A 257 7.11 1.91 -50.28
C PRO A 257 5.86 1.02 -50.23
N SER A 258 5.95 -0.18 -50.80
CA SER A 258 4.92 -1.21 -50.73
C SER A 258 4.77 -1.76 -49.30
N LYS A 259 3.60 -1.56 -48.71
CA LYS A 259 3.13 -2.26 -47.50
C LYS A 259 3.12 -3.77 -47.75
N GLY A 260 3.74 -4.53 -46.86
CA GLY A 260 3.76 -5.99 -46.90
C GLY A 260 2.35 -6.59 -46.83
N PHE A 261 1.97 -7.32 -47.87
CA PHE A 261 0.79 -8.17 -47.89
C PHE A 261 1.21 -9.58 -47.44
N SER A 262 0.65 -10.06 -46.33
CA SER A 262 0.72 -11.48 -45.96
C SER A 262 -0.49 -12.21 -46.58
N PRO A 263 -0.33 -13.22 -47.45
CA PRO A 263 -1.43 -13.80 -48.22
C PRO A 263 -2.18 -14.94 -47.51
N PHE A 264 -1.90 -15.23 -46.24
CA PHE A 264 -2.54 -16.32 -45.50
C PHE A 264 -3.34 -15.83 -44.31
N THR A 265 -4.56 -15.33 -44.55
CA THR A 265 -5.61 -15.31 -43.51
C THR A 265 -7.00 -15.32 -44.17
N ALA A 266 -7.78 -16.36 -43.87
CA ALA A 266 -9.14 -16.53 -44.39
C ALA A 266 -10.10 -15.42 -43.87
N PRO A 267 -11.06 -14.97 -44.69
CA PRO A 267 -11.85 -13.74 -44.45
C PRO A 267 -12.86 -13.83 -43.29
N HIS A 268 -13.02 -14.98 -42.63
CA HIS A 268 -14.06 -15.18 -41.60
C HIS A 268 -13.59 -14.87 -40.16
N LEU A 269 -12.29 -14.87 -39.86
CA LEU A 269 -11.77 -14.73 -38.49
C LEU A 269 -11.19 -13.35 -38.16
N ARG A 270 -11.62 -12.28 -38.86
CA ARG A 270 -11.27 -10.91 -38.45
C ARG A 270 -12.20 -10.46 -37.32
N PRO A 271 -11.73 -10.27 -36.07
CA PRO A 271 -12.46 -9.45 -35.12
C PRO A 271 -12.58 -8.04 -35.71
N SER A 272 -13.80 -7.53 -35.83
CA SER A 272 -14.08 -6.14 -36.18
C SER A 272 -13.62 -5.24 -35.04
N GLN A 273 -12.32 -4.96 -35.00
CA GLN A 273 -11.78 -3.92 -34.14
C GLN A 273 -12.01 -2.59 -34.87
N PRO A 274 -12.77 -1.63 -34.30
CA PRO A 274 -12.89 -0.31 -34.90
C PRO A 274 -11.49 0.32 -34.93
N THR A 275 -10.95 0.51 -36.14
CA THR A 275 -9.79 1.37 -36.37
C THR A 275 -10.13 2.77 -35.88
N PRO A 276 -9.37 3.35 -34.92
CA PRO A 276 -9.50 4.77 -34.64
C PRO A 276 -9.15 5.54 -35.93
N PRO A 277 -9.88 6.62 -36.25
CA PRO A 277 -9.51 7.47 -37.38
C PRO A 277 -8.10 8.03 -37.15
N PRO A 278 -7.32 8.28 -38.22
CA PRO A 278 -6.03 8.92 -38.10
C PRO A 278 -6.23 10.29 -37.46
N THR A 279 -5.66 10.48 -36.26
CA THR A 279 -5.63 11.76 -35.57
C THR A 279 -4.80 12.74 -36.39
N SER A 280 -5.47 13.50 -37.23
CA SER A 280 -4.98 14.80 -37.65
C SER A 280 -4.72 15.63 -36.38
N SER A 281 -3.51 16.12 -36.24
CA SER A 281 -3.06 17.05 -35.22
C SER A 281 -3.78 18.39 -35.34
N THR A 282 -5.05 18.41 -34.99
CA THR A 282 -5.77 19.61 -34.55
C THR A 282 -5.70 19.63 -33.04
N ASN A 283 -5.23 20.74 -32.46
CA ASN A 283 -5.29 21.04 -31.03
C ASN A 283 -6.75 21.00 -30.55
N HIS A 284 -7.30 19.80 -30.35
CA HIS A 284 -8.55 19.62 -29.64
C HIS A 284 -8.22 19.81 -28.16
N VAL A 285 -8.40 21.04 -27.67
CA VAL A 285 -8.38 21.29 -26.24
C VAL A 285 -9.54 20.49 -25.65
N ASP A 286 -9.23 19.52 -24.80
CA ASP A 286 -10.25 18.75 -24.10
C ASP A 286 -11.19 19.72 -23.36
N PRO A 287 -12.51 19.65 -23.56
CA PRO A 287 -13.47 20.53 -22.87
C PRO A 287 -13.40 20.35 -21.34
N ALA A 288 -12.80 19.25 -20.88
CA ALA A 288 -12.51 18.97 -19.47
C ALA A 288 -11.47 19.91 -18.85
N ALA A 289 -10.55 20.48 -19.63
CA ALA A 289 -9.51 21.38 -19.13
C ALA A 289 -10.07 22.75 -18.69
N THR A 290 -11.23 23.14 -19.23
CA THR A 290 -11.87 24.44 -18.95
C THR A 290 -12.76 24.42 -17.70
N VAL A 291 -13.03 23.25 -17.10
CA VAL A 291 -13.87 23.14 -15.91
C VAL A 291 -13.07 23.57 -14.66
N PRO A 292 -13.41 24.69 -14.00
CA PRO A 292 -12.68 25.14 -12.82
C PRO A 292 -12.90 24.19 -11.62
N PRO A 293 -11.97 24.15 -10.66
CA PRO A 293 -12.15 23.39 -9.43
C PRO A 293 -13.33 23.96 -8.62
N PRO A 294 -14.23 23.09 -8.08
CA PRO A 294 -15.45 23.55 -7.41
C PRO A 294 -15.12 24.31 -6.12
N ALA A 295 -15.74 25.48 -5.94
CA ALA A 295 -15.54 26.31 -4.75
C ALA A 295 -16.04 25.64 -3.45
N ILE A 296 -17.11 24.83 -3.56
CA ILE A 296 -17.69 24.07 -2.46
C ILE A 296 -17.64 22.59 -2.85
N LEU A 297 -17.10 21.76 -1.96
CA LEU A 297 -17.00 20.33 -2.18
C LEU A 297 -18.33 19.63 -1.85
N PRO A 298 -18.71 18.58 -2.59
CA PRO A 298 -19.87 17.76 -2.25
C PRO A 298 -19.65 17.04 -0.91
N PRO A 299 -20.73 16.59 -0.26
CA PRO A 299 -20.62 15.82 0.99
C PRO A 299 -19.74 14.59 0.77
N HIS A 300 -18.96 14.24 1.79
CA HIS A 300 -18.01 13.14 1.77
C HIS A 300 -18.36 12.14 2.89
N PRO A 301 -18.15 10.83 2.68
CA PRO A 301 -18.37 9.85 3.74
C PRO A 301 -17.44 10.12 4.95
N PRO A 302 -17.91 9.80 6.17
CA PRO A 302 -17.10 9.90 7.38
C PRO A 302 -15.87 8.98 7.35
N LEU A 303 -14.80 9.44 7.99
CA LEU A 303 -13.50 8.77 8.08
C LEU A 303 -13.36 8.01 9.41
N LEU A 304 -12.89 6.77 9.34
CA LEU A 304 -12.39 6.02 10.49
C LEU A 304 -10.87 6.00 10.42
N LEU A 305 -10.22 6.56 11.42
CA LEU A 305 -8.78 6.56 11.56
C LEU A 305 -8.37 5.36 12.42
N VAL A 306 -7.58 4.44 11.86
CA VAL A 306 -7.12 3.23 12.55
C VAL A 306 -5.61 3.29 12.76
N ASP A 307 -5.20 3.29 14.02
CA ASP A 307 -3.79 3.30 14.41
C ASP A 307 -3.09 2.04 13.90
N PHE A 308 -1.98 2.25 13.19
CA PHE A 308 -1.15 1.18 12.67
C PHE A 308 0.31 1.60 12.71
N VAL A 309 1.12 0.76 13.37
CA VAL A 309 2.57 0.88 13.47
C VAL A 309 3.19 -0.44 13.07
N ASN A 310 4.26 -0.39 12.29
CA ASN A 310 5.04 -1.55 11.92
C ASN A 310 6.50 -1.31 12.27
N HIS A 311 6.99 -2.05 13.26
CA HIS A 311 8.39 -1.96 13.67
C HIS A 311 9.29 -2.77 12.73
N ILE A 312 10.32 -2.12 12.18
CA ILE A 312 11.26 -2.70 11.23
C ILE A 312 12.69 -2.38 11.67
N GLY A 313 13.56 -3.40 11.61
CA GLY A 313 14.99 -3.27 11.86
C GLY A 313 15.42 -3.77 13.24
N ILE A 314 16.72 -4.02 13.37
CA ILE A 314 17.31 -4.69 14.54
C ILE A 314 17.14 -3.84 15.81
N THR A 315 17.23 -2.51 15.68
CA THR A 315 17.08 -1.58 16.80
C THR A 315 15.67 -1.58 17.40
N GLN A 316 14.67 -1.99 16.63
CA GLN A 316 13.26 -2.03 17.06
C GLN A 316 12.80 -3.42 17.53
N ILE A 317 13.67 -4.44 17.49
CA ILE A 317 13.35 -5.80 17.98
C ILE A 317 12.81 -5.81 19.43
N PRO A 318 13.35 -5.04 20.38
CA PRO A 318 12.78 -5.00 21.74
C PRO A 318 11.32 -4.54 21.76
N LEU A 319 10.96 -3.56 20.92
CA LEU A 319 9.57 -3.10 20.77
C LEU A 319 8.72 -4.18 20.12
N MET A 320 9.23 -4.89 19.09
CA MET A 320 8.51 -6.01 18.48
C MET A 320 8.20 -7.12 19.49
N ILE A 321 9.16 -7.46 20.36
CA ILE A 321 8.96 -8.46 21.43
C ILE A 321 7.92 -7.95 22.43
N TRP A 322 8.02 -6.69 22.85
CA TRP A 322 7.06 -6.07 23.75
C TRP A 322 5.62 -6.11 23.20
N GLU A 323 5.45 -5.76 21.92
CA GLU A 323 4.17 -5.82 21.25
C GLU A 323 3.66 -7.25 21.05
N PHE A 324 4.55 -8.22 20.84
CA PHE A 324 4.18 -9.62 20.69
C PHE A 324 3.52 -10.21 21.94
N PHE A 325 3.95 -9.77 23.13
CA PHE A 325 3.38 -10.14 24.43
C PHE A 325 2.24 -9.24 24.90
N ASN A 326 2.00 -8.10 24.24
CA ASN A 326 0.93 -7.15 24.53
C ASN A 326 -0.03 -7.00 23.34
N GLU A 327 -0.36 -8.10 22.67
CA GLU A 327 -1.23 -8.07 21.50
C GLU A 327 -2.66 -7.67 21.88
N ARG A 328 -3.10 -7.92 23.12
CA ARG A 328 -4.42 -7.51 23.63
C ARG A 328 -4.71 -6.02 23.41
N VAL A 329 -3.70 -5.17 23.46
CA VAL A 329 -3.86 -3.71 23.27
C VAL A 329 -4.24 -3.40 21.82
N LYS A 330 -3.61 -4.09 20.85
CA LYS A 330 -3.93 -3.96 19.42
C LYS A 330 -5.30 -4.53 19.10
N VAL A 331 -5.68 -5.64 19.73
CA VAL A 331 -7.03 -6.21 19.60
C VAL A 331 -8.08 -5.23 20.11
N ARG A 332 -7.84 -4.64 21.28
CA ARG A 332 -8.72 -3.62 21.87
C ARG A 332 -8.86 -2.40 20.96
N ALA A 333 -7.74 -1.77 20.58
CA ALA A 333 -7.75 -0.59 19.72
C ALA A 333 -8.45 -0.84 18.37
N GLY A 334 -8.21 -2.01 17.75
CA GLY A 334 -8.89 -2.40 16.51
C GLY A 334 -10.38 -2.68 16.70
N ALA A 335 -10.78 -3.28 17.83
CA ALA A 335 -12.18 -3.54 18.14
C ALA A 335 -12.95 -2.24 18.45
N GLU A 336 -12.35 -1.33 19.22
CA GLU A 336 -12.88 0.01 19.49
C GLU A 336 -13.04 0.81 18.19
N ALA A 337 -12.02 0.84 17.33
CA ALA A 337 -12.11 1.52 16.04
C ALA A 337 -13.24 0.94 15.18
N ALA A 338 -13.38 -0.39 15.15
CA ALA A 338 -14.48 -1.02 14.43
C ALA A 338 -15.86 -0.63 15.01
N TYR A 339 -15.96 -0.61 16.33
CA TYR A 339 -17.18 -0.26 17.06
C TYR A 339 -17.64 1.18 16.77
N LYS A 340 -16.70 2.15 16.71
CA LYS A 340 -16.98 3.55 16.33
C LYS A 340 -17.68 3.65 14.98
N LEU A 341 -17.18 2.95 13.97
CA LEU A 341 -17.78 2.94 12.63
C LEU A 341 -19.14 2.24 12.64
N VAL A 342 -19.26 1.12 13.35
CA VAL A 342 -20.50 0.34 13.39
C VAL A 342 -21.64 1.17 13.98
N MET A 343 -21.38 1.91 15.07
CA MET A 343 -22.36 2.78 15.75
C MET A 343 -22.70 4.06 14.97
N ASN A 344 -21.91 4.40 13.94
CA ASN A 344 -22.18 5.50 13.00
C ASN A 344 -22.27 6.90 13.63
N GLU A 345 -21.68 7.10 14.81
CA GLU A 345 -21.58 8.42 15.42
C GLU A 345 -20.37 9.18 14.86
N SER A 346 -20.58 10.41 14.40
CA SER A 346 -19.53 11.20 13.75
C SER A 346 -19.51 12.66 14.19
N ARG A 347 -18.30 13.18 14.40
CA ARG A 347 -18.03 14.59 14.65
C ARG A 347 -17.42 15.29 13.44
N PRO A 348 -17.49 16.62 13.33
CA PRO A 348 -16.71 17.38 12.34
C PRO A 348 -15.20 17.14 12.49
N PHE A 349 -14.47 17.20 11.37
CA PHE A 349 -13.01 17.10 11.36
C PHE A 349 -12.38 18.31 12.05
N LEU A 350 -11.49 18.07 13.02
CA LEU A 350 -10.76 19.12 13.72
C LEU A 350 -9.59 19.56 12.86
N ALA A 351 -9.76 20.71 12.23
CA ALA A 351 -8.76 21.36 11.39
C ALA A 351 -8.08 22.51 12.15
N PRO A 352 -6.83 22.84 11.82
CA PRO A 352 -6.07 23.91 12.46
C PRO A 352 -6.82 25.25 12.33
N PRO A 353 -6.59 26.25 13.18
CA PRO A 353 -7.27 27.54 13.05
C PRO A 353 -7.01 28.13 11.65
N SER A 354 -8.04 28.68 11.01
CA SER A 354 -7.88 29.34 9.71
C SER A 354 -6.88 30.47 9.88
N SER A 355 -5.74 30.40 9.18
CA SER A 355 -4.82 31.55 9.12
C SER A 355 -5.59 32.73 8.54
N PRO A 356 -5.67 33.89 9.21
CA PRO A 356 -6.27 35.06 8.62
C PRO A 356 -5.52 35.38 7.33
N PHE A 357 -6.27 35.60 6.25
CA PHE A 357 -5.76 36.08 4.98
C PHE A 357 -4.93 37.34 5.27
N VAL A 358 -3.60 37.25 5.20
CA VAL A 358 -2.77 38.46 5.16
C VAL A 358 -2.92 38.96 3.74
N ASP A 359 -3.78 39.95 3.57
CA ASP A 359 -3.87 40.77 2.38
C ASP A 359 -2.54 41.54 2.29
N THR A 360 -1.51 40.92 1.72
CA THR A 360 -0.30 41.63 1.33
C THR A 360 -0.69 42.51 0.16
N GLY A 361 -1.13 43.73 0.48
CA GLY A 361 -1.29 44.79 -0.49
C GLY A 361 -0.02 44.94 -1.30
N ASP A 362 -0.21 44.90 -2.62
CA ASP A 362 0.55 45.59 -3.65
C ASP A 362 2.05 45.82 -3.37
N ASP A 363 2.88 44.85 -3.74
CA ASP A 363 4.13 45.20 -4.45
C ASP A 363 4.55 44.10 -5.42
N TYR A 364 4.54 44.43 -6.71
CA TYR A 364 4.95 43.55 -7.80
C TYR A 364 6.48 43.44 -7.83
N THR A 365 7.03 42.33 -7.35
CA THR A 365 8.33 41.85 -7.84
C THR A 365 8.30 40.35 -8.14
N THR A 366 8.61 40.04 -9.39
CA THR A 366 8.63 38.72 -10.03
C THR A 366 9.51 37.71 -9.28
N SER A 367 8.90 36.67 -8.73
CA SER A 367 9.51 35.36 -8.52
C SER A 367 8.45 34.28 -8.73
N PRO A 368 8.78 33.15 -9.39
CA PRO A 368 7.79 32.14 -9.76
C PRO A 368 7.18 31.53 -8.51
N ALA A 369 5.85 31.53 -8.46
CA ALA A 369 5.03 31.03 -7.37
C ALA A 369 5.46 29.62 -6.94
N GLN A 370 6.08 29.50 -5.77
CA GLN A 370 6.05 28.24 -5.03
C GLN A 370 4.61 28.02 -4.58
N PRO A 371 4.01 26.84 -4.80
CA PRO A 371 2.68 26.56 -4.29
C PRO A 371 2.73 26.64 -2.77
N HIS A 372 1.90 27.49 -2.18
CA HIS A 372 1.78 27.69 -0.74
C HIS A 372 1.50 26.35 -0.04
N ALA A 373 2.56 25.65 0.38
CA ALA A 373 2.53 24.67 1.44
C ALA A 373 2.50 25.49 2.73
N SER A 374 1.31 25.77 3.26
CA SER A 374 1.19 26.32 4.60
C SER A 374 1.82 25.32 5.57
N GLU A 375 2.99 25.69 6.12
CA GLU A 375 3.59 25.02 7.27
C GLU A 375 2.71 25.31 8.49
N ILE A 376 1.58 24.62 8.58
CA ILE A 376 0.73 24.68 9.76
C ILE A 376 1.43 23.88 10.86
N PRO A 377 1.76 24.49 12.01
CA PRO A 377 2.23 23.76 13.16
C PRO A 377 1.17 22.71 13.52
N ALA A 378 1.57 21.44 13.56
CA ALA A 378 0.66 20.37 13.92
C ALA A 378 0.38 20.44 15.42
N ASP A 379 -0.63 21.22 15.82
CA ASP A 379 -1.15 21.19 17.18
C ASP A 379 -1.63 19.76 17.49
N PRO A 380 -1.25 19.17 18.64
CA PRO A 380 -1.57 17.77 18.97
C PRO A 380 -3.07 17.51 19.10
N GLU A 381 -3.89 18.56 19.23
CA GLU A 381 -5.34 18.48 19.31
C GLU A 381 -6.04 18.42 17.94
N THR A 382 -5.29 18.55 16.84
CA THR A 382 -5.83 18.53 15.48
C THR A 382 -5.84 17.12 14.90
N ASP A 383 -6.88 16.73 14.15
CA ASP A 383 -6.96 15.42 13.50
C ASP A 383 -5.85 15.21 12.44
N LEU A 384 -5.27 16.28 11.92
CA LEU A 384 -4.09 16.24 11.04
C LEU A 384 -2.84 15.67 11.74
N ALA A 385 -2.79 15.67 13.08
CA ALA A 385 -1.70 15.08 13.86
C ALA A 385 -1.84 13.56 14.06
N PHE A 386 -2.92 12.94 13.52
CA PHE A 386 -3.20 11.50 13.62
C PHE A 386 -1.95 10.63 13.38
N CYS A 387 -1.52 9.84 14.36
CA CYS A 387 -0.34 8.96 14.30
C CYS A 387 0.98 9.63 13.87
N LYS A 388 1.18 10.94 14.11
CA LYS A 388 2.43 11.63 13.75
C LYS A 388 3.66 11.07 14.50
N ASP A 389 3.47 10.64 15.74
CA ASP A 389 4.46 9.95 16.57
C ASP A 389 5.01 8.67 15.89
N THR A 390 4.18 8.00 15.10
CA THR A 390 4.56 6.76 14.42
C THR A 390 5.64 6.95 13.35
N GLU A 391 5.80 8.17 12.83
CA GLU A 391 6.83 8.52 11.85
C GLU A 391 8.25 8.44 12.45
N ALA A 392 8.38 8.57 13.77
CA ALA A 392 9.66 8.38 14.46
C ALA A 392 10.18 6.93 14.37
N TYR A 393 9.30 5.97 14.09
CA TYR A 393 9.68 4.57 13.88
C TYR A 393 10.08 4.26 12.43
N TYR A 394 10.05 5.24 11.52
CA TYR A 394 10.62 5.04 10.20
C TYR A 394 12.13 4.85 10.31
N LYS A 395 12.66 3.93 9.52
CA LYS A 395 14.09 3.65 9.53
C LYS A 395 14.87 4.85 8.99
N SER A 396 15.86 5.31 9.75
CA SER A 396 16.67 6.47 9.39
C SER A 396 17.38 6.33 8.04
N SER A 397 17.78 5.11 7.66
CA SER A 397 18.38 4.87 6.34
C SER A 397 17.39 5.10 5.21
N ALA A 398 16.11 4.77 5.41
CA ALA A 398 15.08 5.05 4.42
C ALA A 398 14.84 6.55 4.35
N THR A 399 14.69 7.23 5.49
CA THR A 399 14.39 8.67 5.47
C THR A 399 15.50 9.52 4.86
N GLN A 400 16.77 9.20 5.12
CA GLN A 400 17.91 9.98 4.63
C GLN A 400 18.38 9.56 3.23
N ALA A 401 18.33 8.27 2.91
CA ALA A 401 18.98 7.75 1.70
C ALA A 401 18.01 7.43 0.55
N PHE A 402 16.69 7.49 0.74
CA PHE A 402 15.71 7.06 -0.28
C PHE A 402 15.93 7.72 -1.64
N THR A 403 15.92 9.05 -1.69
CA THR A 403 16.13 9.83 -2.93
C THR A 403 17.52 9.58 -3.50
N SER A 404 18.56 9.62 -2.66
CA SER A 404 19.94 9.37 -3.10
C SER A 404 20.15 7.97 -3.70
N THR A 405 19.40 6.98 -3.23
CA THR A 405 19.48 5.59 -3.73
C THR A 405 18.86 5.51 -5.12
N ILE A 406 17.74 6.20 -5.33
CA ILE A 406 17.11 6.34 -6.64
C ILE A 406 18.04 7.09 -7.61
N ASP A 407 18.65 8.19 -7.18
CA ASP A 407 19.57 8.96 -8.02
C ASP A 407 20.81 8.17 -8.42
N LYS A 408 21.37 7.38 -7.49
CA LYS A 408 22.48 6.46 -7.79
C LYS A 408 22.06 5.39 -8.80
N ALA A 409 20.86 4.81 -8.64
CA ALA A 409 20.33 3.82 -9.58
C ALA A 409 20.08 4.44 -10.98
N ARG A 410 19.57 5.66 -11.02
CA ARG A 410 19.36 6.44 -12.25
C ARG A 410 20.69 6.75 -12.94
N ALA A 411 21.68 7.25 -12.20
CA ALA A 411 23.01 7.53 -12.72
C ALA A 411 23.72 6.26 -13.24
N ALA A 412 23.63 5.14 -12.51
CA ALA A 412 24.18 3.86 -12.94
C ALA A 412 23.56 3.39 -14.26
N TYR A 413 22.23 3.49 -14.40
CA TYR A 413 21.55 3.15 -15.64
C TYR A 413 22.05 3.99 -16.83
N TYR A 414 22.14 5.31 -16.67
CA TYR A 414 22.63 6.18 -17.75
C TYR A 414 24.11 6.00 -18.06
N LYS A 415 24.91 5.51 -17.10
CA LYS A 415 26.31 5.12 -17.35
C LYS A 415 26.42 3.86 -18.19
N GLU A 416 25.52 2.90 -18.01
CA GLU A 416 25.49 1.63 -18.79
C GLU A 416 24.81 1.78 -20.17
N LEU A 417 23.95 2.77 -20.34
CA LEU A 417 23.10 2.94 -21.52
C LEU A 417 23.90 3.05 -22.85
N PRO A 418 24.99 3.83 -22.97
CA PRO A 418 25.73 3.96 -24.23
C PRO A 418 26.27 2.63 -24.73
N GLY A 419 26.87 1.82 -23.85
CA GLY A 419 27.40 0.51 -24.24
C GLY A 419 26.30 -0.46 -24.70
N LYS A 420 25.11 -0.40 -24.10
CA LYS A 420 23.95 -1.20 -24.56
C LYS A 420 23.43 -0.72 -25.91
N LEU A 421 23.45 0.59 -26.16
CA LEU A 421 23.04 1.18 -27.45
C LEU A 421 24.00 0.81 -28.58
N GLU A 422 25.31 0.86 -28.34
CA GLU A 422 26.33 0.45 -29.31
C GLU A 422 26.13 -1.02 -29.74
N ILE A 423 25.92 -1.93 -28.77
CA ILE A 423 25.66 -3.34 -29.05
C ILE A 423 24.35 -3.52 -29.83
N ALA A 424 23.28 -2.85 -29.40
CA ALA A 424 21.97 -2.94 -30.06
C ALA A 424 22.02 -2.43 -31.50
N ARG A 425 22.71 -1.30 -31.75
CA ARG A 425 22.89 -0.73 -33.09
C ARG A 425 23.80 -1.59 -33.95
N ALA A 426 24.90 -2.13 -33.39
CA ALA A 426 25.82 -3.00 -34.13
C ALA A 426 25.14 -4.30 -34.60
N LEU A 427 24.30 -4.90 -33.74
CA LEU A 427 23.52 -6.09 -34.08
C LEU A 427 22.40 -5.77 -35.07
N ALA A 428 21.72 -4.63 -34.92
CA ALA A 428 20.66 -4.21 -35.84
C ALA A 428 21.21 -3.90 -37.26
N ARG A 429 22.42 -3.35 -37.35
CA ARG A 429 23.11 -3.08 -38.63
C ARG A 429 23.86 -4.29 -39.19
N GLY A 430 24.02 -5.36 -38.41
CA GLY A 430 24.83 -6.51 -38.79
C GLY A 430 26.32 -6.19 -38.92
N THR A 431 26.82 -5.12 -38.29
CA THR A 431 28.25 -4.76 -38.34
C THR A 431 29.12 -5.76 -37.57
N ARG A 432 28.53 -6.52 -36.64
CA ARG A 432 29.16 -7.67 -35.98
C ARG A 432 28.24 -8.88 -35.96
N GLU A 433 28.83 -10.08 -36.03
CA GLU A 433 28.08 -11.31 -35.79
C GLU A 433 27.74 -11.49 -34.30
N PRO A 434 26.53 -11.99 -33.98
CA PRO A 434 26.15 -12.30 -32.61
C PRO A 434 27.06 -13.38 -32.04
N THR A 435 27.55 -13.17 -30.81
CA THR A 435 28.31 -14.22 -30.12
C THR A 435 27.41 -15.41 -29.78
N LYS A 436 28.01 -16.58 -29.46
CA LYS A 436 27.24 -17.76 -29.04
C LYS A 436 26.33 -17.48 -27.83
N GLU A 437 26.77 -16.61 -26.92
CA GLU A 437 26.01 -16.20 -25.74
C GLU A 437 24.82 -15.30 -26.11
N GLU A 438 25.00 -14.34 -27.03
CA GLU A 438 23.92 -13.47 -27.52
C GLU A 438 22.90 -14.22 -28.38
N LYS A 439 23.30 -15.31 -29.06
CA LYS A 439 22.35 -16.19 -29.75
C LYS A 439 21.42 -16.91 -28.77
N ASN A 440 21.93 -17.27 -27.60
CA ASN A 440 21.15 -17.92 -26.55
C ASN A 440 20.33 -16.91 -25.73
N TYR A 441 20.88 -15.71 -25.50
CA TYR A 441 20.28 -14.62 -24.75
C TYR A 441 20.43 -13.30 -25.52
N PRO A 442 19.50 -12.99 -26.44
CA PRO A 442 19.61 -11.81 -27.28
C PRO A 442 19.58 -10.54 -26.43
N PRO A 443 20.53 -9.61 -26.64
CA PRO A 443 20.53 -8.35 -25.92
C PRO A 443 19.32 -7.49 -26.32
N PRO A 444 18.92 -6.53 -25.47
CA PRO A 444 17.76 -5.68 -25.75
C PRO A 444 17.94 -4.89 -27.04
N THR A 445 16.90 -4.83 -27.87
CA THR A 445 16.88 -3.95 -29.05
C THR A 445 16.74 -2.48 -28.65
N GLU A 446 17.05 -1.55 -29.56
CA GLU A 446 16.94 -0.11 -29.27
C GLU A 446 15.52 0.30 -28.85
N VAL A 447 14.48 -0.28 -29.47
CA VAL A 447 13.08 -0.06 -29.10
C VAL A 447 12.80 -0.57 -27.68
N GLN A 448 13.34 -1.74 -27.33
CA GLN A 448 13.21 -2.28 -25.97
C GLN A 448 13.97 -1.41 -24.96
N LEU A 449 15.13 -0.86 -25.30
CA LEU A 449 15.89 0.08 -24.44
C LEU A 449 15.13 1.40 -24.23
N ARG A 450 14.45 1.92 -25.26
CA ARG A 450 13.55 3.09 -25.10
C ARG A 450 12.39 2.78 -24.15
N ALA A 451 11.73 1.64 -24.33
CA ALA A 451 10.64 1.22 -23.44
C ALA A 451 11.14 0.95 -22.01
N GLU A 452 12.32 0.36 -21.85
CA GLU A 452 12.97 0.15 -20.55
C GLU A 452 13.27 1.48 -19.86
N ARG A 453 13.82 2.45 -20.60
CA ARG A 453 14.06 3.81 -20.09
C ARG A 453 12.77 4.46 -19.62
N LEU A 454 11.73 4.45 -20.45
CA LEU A 454 10.43 5.04 -20.11
C LEU A 454 9.88 4.45 -18.81
N LYS A 455 9.86 3.12 -18.70
CA LYS A 455 9.38 2.41 -17.51
C LYS A 455 10.21 2.71 -16.27
N LYS A 456 11.54 2.81 -16.40
CA LYS A 456 12.45 3.14 -15.29
C LYS A 456 12.28 4.57 -14.82
N GLU A 457 12.24 5.53 -15.74
CA GLU A 457 12.03 6.95 -15.45
C GLU A 457 10.67 7.19 -14.80
N MET A 458 9.61 6.58 -15.35
CA MET A 458 8.27 6.64 -14.76
C MET A 458 8.29 6.13 -13.31
N ARG A 459 8.95 5.00 -13.09
CA ARG A 459 9.08 4.40 -11.76
C ARG A 459 9.84 5.30 -10.80
N TRP A 460 11.01 5.81 -11.18
CA TRP A 460 11.81 6.68 -10.32
C TRP A 460 11.07 7.97 -9.98
N ARG A 461 10.44 8.62 -10.96
CA ARG A 461 9.64 9.83 -10.72
C ARG A 461 8.45 9.55 -9.81
N SER A 462 7.76 8.43 -10.00
CA SER A 462 6.63 8.03 -9.15
C SER A 462 7.05 7.67 -7.73
N ASP A 463 8.14 6.91 -7.58
CA ASP A 463 8.68 6.52 -6.26
C ASP A 463 9.14 7.78 -5.48
N VAL A 464 9.77 8.77 -6.15
CA VAL A 464 10.16 10.06 -5.53
C VAL A 464 8.93 10.89 -5.15
N ALA A 465 7.99 11.08 -6.07
CA ALA A 465 6.77 11.85 -5.80
C ALA A 465 5.92 11.21 -4.69
N GLY A 466 5.88 9.88 -4.63
CA GLY A 466 5.24 9.14 -3.55
C GLY A 466 5.95 9.34 -2.21
N TRP A 467 7.28 9.27 -2.19
CA TRP A 467 8.08 9.52 -1.00
C TRP A 467 7.92 10.94 -0.45
N ASP A 468 7.84 11.93 -1.34
CA ASP A 468 7.64 13.34 -0.95
C ASP A 468 6.34 13.57 -0.19
N ILE A 469 5.32 12.73 -0.39
CA ILE A 469 4.06 12.79 0.36
C ILE A 469 4.22 12.21 1.76
N ILE A 470 4.93 11.08 1.89
CA ILE A 470 4.95 10.29 3.12
C ILE A 470 6.11 10.63 4.06
N LYS A 471 7.14 11.35 3.58
CA LYS A 471 8.33 11.70 4.37
C LYS A 471 7.95 12.37 5.70
N PRO A 472 8.68 12.12 6.81
CA PRO A 472 8.35 12.67 8.12
C PRO A 472 8.29 14.21 8.16
N GLU A 473 9.17 14.85 7.40
CA GLU A 473 9.28 16.32 7.32
C GLU A 473 8.04 16.95 6.67
N GLN A 474 7.36 16.22 5.81
CA GLN A 474 6.16 16.71 5.12
C GLN A 474 4.94 16.59 6.03
N ASN A 475 4.25 17.70 6.27
CA ASN A 475 2.95 17.66 6.95
C ASN A 475 1.85 17.14 6.01
N VAL A 476 0.74 16.69 6.59
CA VAL A 476 -0.43 16.23 5.83
C VAL A 476 -0.95 17.39 4.97
N GLU A 477 -1.10 17.16 3.67
CA GLU A 477 -1.64 18.17 2.75
C GLU A 477 -3.08 18.55 3.15
N TRP A 478 -3.33 19.84 3.38
CA TRP A 478 -4.64 20.37 3.76
C TRP A 478 -5.16 21.36 2.70
N ASP A 479 -6.49 21.38 2.54
CA ASP A 479 -7.26 22.38 1.79
C ASP A 479 -8.40 22.88 2.70
N GLU A 480 -8.59 24.19 2.81
CA GLU A 480 -9.63 24.79 3.66
C GLU A 480 -11.04 24.36 3.28
N ARG A 481 -11.26 23.94 2.02
CA ARG A 481 -12.55 23.41 1.56
C ARG A 481 -12.97 22.13 2.29
N PHE A 482 -12.03 21.41 2.90
CA PHE A 482 -12.30 20.17 3.64
C PHE A 482 -12.93 20.39 5.02
N ARG A 483 -12.77 21.58 5.61
CA ARG A 483 -13.14 21.87 7.00
C ARG A 483 -14.58 21.52 7.35
N ASN A 484 -15.51 21.86 6.46
CA ASN A 484 -16.95 21.67 6.70
C ASN A 484 -17.49 20.36 6.10
N VAL A 485 -16.65 19.60 5.40
CA VAL A 485 -17.06 18.43 4.61
C VAL A 485 -16.60 17.13 5.25
N LEU A 486 -15.38 17.11 5.81
CA LEU A 486 -14.85 15.92 6.45
C LEU A 486 -15.45 15.72 7.84
N ARG A 487 -15.79 14.47 8.13
CA ARG A 487 -16.29 14.01 9.44
C ARG A 487 -15.49 12.80 9.87
N VAL A 488 -15.36 12.59 11.17
CA VAL A 488 -14.61 11.48 11.76
C VAL A 488 -15.52 10.68 12.69
N PHE A 489 -15.45 9.35 12.62
CA PHE A 489 -16.18 8.48 13.54
C PHE A 489 -15.63 8.56 14.96
N VAL A 490 -16.52 8.62 15.94
CA VAL A 490 -16.19 8.75 17.36
C VAL A 490 -16.77 7.62 18.19
N THR A 491 -16.22 7.44 19.39
CA THR A 491 -16.80 6.56 20.39
C THR A 491 -18.18 7.09 20.78
N PRO A 492 -19.22 6.24 20.86
CA PRO A 492 -20.54 6.71 21.22
C PRO A 492 -20.55 7.20 22.68
N ALA A 493 -21.26 8.30 22.94
CA ALA A 493 -21.25 8.97 24.24
C ALA A 493 -21.70 8.07 25.41
N GLY A 494 -22.50 7.03 25.13
CA GLY A 494 -22.98 6.07 26.14
C GLY A 494 -21.91 5.10 26.67
N SER A 495 -20.86 4.80 25.90
CA SER A 495 -19.83 3.82 26.32
C SER A 495 -18.71 4.41 27.17
N GLU A 496 -18.49 5.73 27.14
CA GLU A 496 -17.45 6.38 27.96
C GLU A 496 -17.75 6.34 29.47
N GLY A 497 -19.02 6.18 29.84
CA GLY A 497 -19.45 6.04 31.23
C GLY A 497 -19.01 4.71 31.87
N GLU A 498 -18.93 3.63 31.09
CA GLU A 498 -18.53 2.31 31.59
C GLU A 498 -17.00 2.18 31.71
N GLU A 499 -16.22 2.77 30.80
CA GLU A 499 -14.76 2.71 30.84
C GLU A 499 -14.15 3.41 32.06
N LYS A 500 -14.69 4.58 32.47
CA LYS A 500 -14.21 5.28 33.68
C LYS A 500 -14.41 4.44 34.94
N THR A 501 -15.47 3.64 35.01
CA THR A 501 -15.73 2.74 36.15
C THR A 501 -14.85 1.49 36.16
N ALA A 502 -14.36 1.03 35.01
CA ALA A 502 -13.46 -0.13 34.92
C ALA A 502 -11.97 0.23 35.14
N SER A 503 -11.62 1.51 35.05
CA SER A 503 -10.25 2.03 35.26
C SER A 503 -9.96 2.58 36.66
N SER A 504 -10.97 2.63 37.55
CA SER A 504 -10.84 3.09 38.94
C SER A 504 -10.68 1.93 39.92
#